data_AF-A0A413T1S8-F1
#
_entry.id   AF-A0A413T1S8-F1
#
_cell.length_a   1.000
_cell.length_b   1.000
_cell.length_c   1.000
_cell.angle_alpha   90.00
_cell.angle_beta   90.00
_cell.angle_gamma   90.00
#
_symmetry.space_group_name_H-M   'P 1'
#
loop_
_entity.id
_entity.type
_entity.pdbx_description
1 polymer ?
#
loop_
_entity_poly.entity_id
_entity_poly.type
_entity_poly.pdbx_seq_one_letter_code
_entity_poly.pdbx_strand_id
1 'polypeptide(L)'
;MAQLSKDLQLDETKFNNASRDMKVLKKRTNELKTKLEGMYESLASAMDTPAGKEVQLEAKKTLLKPVENMALVVGHISDTLELVIGNNYYKDVFDGFDELKNLL
;
A
#
# COMPACT_ATOMS: atom_id res chain seq x y z
N MET A 1 -21.84 -27.87 -19.97
CA MET A 1 -21.10 -27.03 -18.99
C MET A 1 -21.55 -25.59 -19.21
N ALA A 2 -22.58 -25.14 -18.49
CA ALA A 2 -23.05 -23.77 -18.57
C ALA A 2 -22.16 -22.92 -17.66
N GLN A 3 -21.15 -22.28 -18.25
CA GLN A 3 -20.36 -21.27 -17.58
C GLN A 3 -21.28 -20.07 -17.34
N LEU A 4 -21.61 -19.77 -16.09
CA LEU A 4 -22.45 -18.62 -15.79
C LEU A 4 -21.60 -17.38 -16.08
N SER A 5 -22.14 -16.44 -16.87
CA SER A 5 -21.44 -15.23 -17.34
C SER A 5 -20.85 -14.32 -16.23
N LYS A 6 -21.10 -14.65 -14.96
CA LYS A 6 -20.63 -13.95 -13.76
C LYS A 6 -20.14 -14.91 -12.68
N ASP A 7 -19.42 -15.97 -13.05
CA ASP A 7 -18.70 -16.76 -12.06
C ASP A 7 -17.66 -15.88 -11.35
N LEU A 8 -17.68 -15.90 -10.01
CA LEU A 8 -16.73 -15.18 -9.19
C LEU A 8 -15.35 -15.83 -9.40
N GLN A 9 -14.47 -15.19 -10.17
CA GLN A 9 -13.12 -15.70 -10.43
C GLN A 9 -12.22 -15.36 -9.25
N LEU A 10 -12.17 -16.26 -8.27
CA LEU A 10 -11.17 -16.25 -7.20
C LEU A 10 -9.84 -16.79 -7.77
N ASP A 11 -8.81 -15.95 -7.80
CA ASP A 11 -7.47 -16.29 -8.29
C ASP A 11 -6.45 -16.07 -7.17
N GLU A 12 -6.09 -17.16 -6.49
CA GLU A 12 -5.16 -17.15 -5.36
C GLU A 12 -3.78 -16.61 -5.76
N THR A 13 -3.31 -16.92 -6.97
CA THR A 13 -2.01 -16.45 -7.46
C THR A 13 -1.99 -14.93 -7.61
N LYS A 14 -3.04 -14.36 -8.23
CA LYS A 14 -3.16 -12.89 -8.34
C LYS A 14 -3.28 -12.23 -6.97
N PHE A 15 -4.00 -12.86 -6.04
CA PHE A 15 -4.17 -12.33 -4.69
C PHE A 15 -2.84 -12.31 -3.91
N ASN A 16 -2.09 -13.41 -3.94
CA ASN A 16 -0.77 -13.51 -3.32
C ASN A 16 0.24 -12.53 -3.95
N ASN A 17 0.22 -12.38 -5.28
CA ASN A 17 1.06 -11.41 -5.97
C ASN A 17 0.71 -9.98 -5.56
N ALA A 18 -0.58 -9.63 -5.48
CA ALA A 18 -1.03 -8.30 -5.04
C ALA A 18 -0.55 -7.98 -3.63
N SER A 19 -0.61 -8.93 -2.69
CA SER A 19 -0.09 -8.75 -1.34
C SER A 19 1.42 -8.49 -1.33
N ARG A 20 2.19 -9.28 -2.09
CA ARG A 20 3.64 -9.10 -2.24
C ARG A 20 3.98 -7.73 -2.83
N ASP A 21 3.30 -7.33 -3.90
CA ASP A 21 3.52 -6.05 -4.57
C ASP A 21 3.17 -4.88 -3.66
N MET A 22 2.09 -4.98 -2.88
CA MET A 22 1.71 -3.98 -1.89
C MET A 22 2.73 -3.86 -0.75
N LYS A 23 3.32 -4.97 -0.30
CA LYS A 23 4.42 -4.95 0.68
C LYS A 23 5.64 -4.20 0.15
N VAL A 24 6.00 -4.44 -1.11
CA VAL A 24 7.10 -3.71 -1.78
C VAL A 24 6.74 -2.23 -1.94
N LEU A 25 5.51 -1.90 -2.34
CA LEU A 25 5.04 -0.54 -2.48
C LEU A 25 5.04 0.22 -1.13
N LYS A 26 4.63 -0.44 -0.05
CA LYS A 26 4.69 0.10 1.33
C LYS A 26 6.11 0.50 1.68
N LYS A 27 7.08 -0.41 1.46
CA LYS A 27 8.50 -0.13 1.70
C LYS A 27 8.99 1.09 0.91
N ARG A 28 8.74 1.11 -0.41
CA ARG A 28 9.15 2.22 -1.30
C ARG A 28 8.51 3.55 -0.91
N THR A 29 7.25 3.54 -0.50
CA THR A 29 6.52 4.75 -0.09
C THR A 29 7.10 5.33 1.20
N ASN A 30 7.44 4.49 2.17
CA ASN A 30 8.12 4.91 3.39
C ASN A 30 9.53 5.45 3.11
N GLU A 31 10.31 4.80 2.23
CA GLU A 31 11.62 5.29 1.81
C GLU A 31 11.52 6.66 1.11
N LEU A 32 10.53 6.86 0.24
CA LEU A 32 10.27 8.16 -0.40
C LEU A 32 9.93 9.24 0.63
N LYS A 33 9.06 8.92 1.59
CA LYS A 33 8.71 9.83 2.70
C LYS A 33 9.96 10.28 3.44
N THR A 34 10.81 9.35 3.89
CA THR A 34 12.03 9.66 4.63
C THR A 34 13.01 10.49 3.81
N LYS A 35 13.17 10.20 2.51
CA LYS A 35 14.03 11.00 1.62
C LYS A 35 13.54 12.45 1.49
N LEU A 36 12.23 12.64 1.36
CA LEU A 36 11.65 13.98 1.24
C LEU A 36 11.73 14.76 2.57
N GLU A 37 11.50 14.11 3.70
CA GLU A 37 11.72 14.68 5.03
C GLU A 37 13.16 15.22 5.16
N GLY A 38 14.16 14.38 4.86
CA GLY A 38 15.57 14.78 4.94
C GLY A 38 15.94 15.88 3.94
N MET A 39 15.34 15.89 2.74
CA MET A 39 15.53 16.97 1.76
C MET A 39 15.01 18.30 2.31
N TYR A 40 13.81 18.33 2.91
CA TYR A 40 13.27 19.56 3.50
C TYR A 40 14.08 20.04 4.70
N GLU A 41 14.60 19.14 5.54
CA GLU A 41 15.49 19.49 6.65
C GLU A 41 16.83 20.08 6.16
N SER A 42 17.37 19.53 5.07
CA SER A 42 18.60 20.03 4.45
C SER A 42 18.40 21.43 3.85
N LEU A 43 17.30 21.63 3.12
CA LEU A 43 16.90 22.95 2.64
C LEU A 43 16.68 23.92 3.80
N ALA A 44 16.12 23.42 4.91
CA ALA A 44 15.86 24.24 6.07
C ALA A 44 17.14 24.79 6.70
N SER A 45 18.13 23.92 6.83
CA SER A 45 19.44 24.27 7.38
C SER A 45 20.23 25.19 6.45
N ALA A 46 20.07 25.06 5.12
CA ALA A 46 20.75 25.92 4.15
C ALA A 46 20.18 27.35 4.09
N MET A 47 18.92 27.51 4.47
CA MET A 47 18.21 28.80 4.46
C MET A 47 17.93 29.27 5.89
N ASP A 48 18.96 29.61 6.68
CA ASP A 48 18.79 30.19 8.02
C ASP A 48 18.44 31.69 7.95
N THR A 49 17.29 31.98 7.34
CA THR A 49 16.69 33.31 7.30
C THR A 49 15.20 33.20 7.65
N PRO A 50 14.56 34.28 8.12
CA PRO A 50 13.12 34.28 8.40
C PRO A 50 12.27 33.86 7.19
N ALA A 51 12.59 34.38 5.99
CA ALA A 51 11.93 33.99 4.74
C ALA A 51 12.17 32.52 4.38
N GLY A 52 13.37 32.01 4.65
CA GLY A 52 13.67 30.58 4.51
C GLY A 52 12.76 29.73 5.38
N LYS A 53 12.58 30.11 6.64
CA LYS A 53 11.73 29.39 7.61
C LYS A 53 10.26 29.34 7.20
N GLU A 54 9.72 30.40 6.61
CA GLU A 54 8.34 30.39 6.06
C GLU A 54 8.19 29.46 4.86
N VAL A 55 9.11 29.52 3.88
CA VAL A 55 9.09 28.64 2.70
C VAL A 55 9.21 27.17 3.11
N GLN A 56 10.02 26.86 4.13
CA GLN A 56 10.16 25.51 4.68
C GLN A 56 8.85 25.00 5.30
N LEU A 57 8.17 25.85 6.08
CA LEU A 57 6.95 25.47 6.79
C LEU A 57 5.83 25.14 5.79
N GLU A 58 5.68 25.96 4.75
CA GLU A 58 4.69 25.74 3.70
C GLU A 58 5.04 24.58 2.76
N ALA A 59 6.32 24.41 2.41
CA ALA A 59 6.75 23.28 1.59
C ALA A 59 6.54 21.95 2.31
N LYS A 60 6.89 21.86 3.60
CA LYS A 60 6.64 20.65 4.41
C LYS A 60 5.15 20.36 4.51
N LYS A 61 4.32 21.37 4.80
CA LYS A 61 2.87 21.22 4.94
C LYS A 61 2.18 20.84 3.63
N THR A 62 2.56 21.44 2.51
CA THR A 62 1.90 21.24 1.21
C THR A 62 2.39 20.00 0.49
N LEU A 63 3.69 19.71 0.52
CA LEU A 63 4.30 18.69 -0.32
C LEU A 63 4.55 17.36 0.41
N LEU A 64 4.78 17.39 1.72
CA LEU A 64 4.98 16.17 2.50
C LEU A 64 3.67 15.50 2.87
N LYS A 65 2.61 16.28 3.14
CA LYS A 65 1.31 15.76 3.58
C LYS A 65 0.69 14.75 2.60
N PRO A 66 0.72 14.95 1.27
CA PRO A 66 0.25 13.94 0.32
C PRO A 66 1.02 12.62 0.43
N VAL A 67 2.34 12.68 0.65
CA VAL A 67 3.20 11.49 0.76
C VAL A 67 2.94 10.74 2.07
N GLU A 68 2.72 11.45 3.17
CA GLU A 68 2.27 10.85 4.44
C GLU A 68 0.92 10.14 4.28
N ASN A 69 -0.04 10.78 3.62
CA ASN A 69 -1.36 10.19 3.38
C ASN A 69 -1.25 8.93 2.50
N MET A 70 -0.41 8.97 1.46
CA MET A 70 -0.14 7.79 0.64
C MET A 70 0.50 6.65 1.46
N ALA A 71 1.46 6.96 2.32
CA ALA A 71 2.09 5.97 3.20
C ALA A 71 1.06 5.28 4.11
N LEU A 72 0.09 6.05 4.64
CA LEU A 72 -1.00 5.50 5.44
C LEU A 72 -1.90 4.57 4.64
N VAL A 73 -2.37 5.00 3.46
CA VAL A 73 -3.26 4.20 2.61
C VAL A 73 -2.58 2.93 2.12
N VAL A 74 -1.36 3.03 1.59
CA VAL A 74 -0.58 1.88 1.13
C VAL A 74 -0.26 0.95 2.28
N GLY A 75 0.06 1.50 3.46
CA GLY A 75 0.26 0.74 4.69
C GLY A 75 -0.97 -0.08 5.07
N HIS A 76 -2.13 0.56 5.18
CA HIS A 76 -3.39 -0.11 5.51
C HIS A 76 -3.75 -1.23 4.52
N ILE A 77 -3.61 -0.98 3.21
CA ILE A 77 -3.92 -2.00 2.20
C ILE A 77 -2.95 -3.17 2.32
N SER A 78 -1.64 -2.90 2.44
CA SER A 78 -0.63 -3.95 2.61
C SER A 78 -0.87 -4.78 3.87
N ASP A 79 -1.16 -4.15 5.00
CA ASP A 79 -1.36 -4.84 6.29
C ASP A 79 -2.63 -5.67 6.29
N THR A 80 -3.69 -5.17 5.61
CA THR A 80 -4.92 -5.93 5.41
C THR A 80 -4.67 -7.16 4.55
N LEU A 81 -3.95 -7.03 3.42
CA LEU A 81 -3.63 -8.16 2.56
C LEU A 81 -2.73 -9.20 3.26
N GLU A 82 -1.76 -8.76 4.07
CA GLU A 82 -0.94 -9.66 4.88
C GLU A 82 -1.78 -10.40 5.94
N LEU A 83 -2.66 -9.71 6.66
CA LEU A 83 -3.55 -10.31 7.66
C LEU A 83 -4.48 -11.36 7.02
N VAL A 84 -5.06 -11.01 5.88
CA VAL A 84 -6.00 -11.85 5.14
C VAL A 84 -5.33 -13.15 4.68
N ILE A 85 -4.08 -13.08 4.19
CA ILE A 85 -3.32 -14.27 3.77
C ILE A 85 -2.81 -15.05 4.98
N GLY A 86 -2.21 -14.36 5.96
CA GLY A 86 -1.51 -15.00 7.09
C GLY A 86 -2.43 -15.76 8.05
N ASN A 87 -3.72 -15.41 8.12
CA ASN A 87 -4.68 -16.06 9.00
C ASN A 87 -5.40 -17.26 8.38
N ASN A 88 -5.01 -17.72 7.18
CA ASN A 88 -5.74 -18.75 6.42
C ASN A 88 -7.23 -18.44 6.17
N TYR A 89 -7.70 -17.22 6.48
CA TYR A 89 -9.12 -16.86 6.46
C TYR A 89 -9.74 -17.02 5.07
N TYR A 90 -8.96 -16.76 4.03
CA TYR A 90 -9.37 -16.99 2.65
C TYR A 90 -8.93 -18.33 2.10
N LYS A 91 -7.97 -19.01 2.73
CA LYS A 91 -7.54 -20.33 2.29
C LYS A 91 -8.71 -21.32 2.31
N ASP A 92 -9.48 -21.33 3.39
CA ASP A 92 -10.68 -22.17 3.50
C ASP A 92 -11.76 -21.80 2.45
N VAL A 93 -11.83 -20.52 2.06
CA VAL A 93 -12.72 -20.04 0.99
C VAL A 93 -12.25 -20.51 -0.39
N PHE A 94 -10.94 -20.46 -0.67
CA PHE A 94 -10.35 -20.98 -1.90
C PHE A 94 -10.51 -22.50 -1.99
N ASP A 95 -10.16 -23.22 -0.92
CA ASP A 95 -10.27 -24.68 -0.84
C ASP A 95 -11.74 -25.11 -1.04
N GLY A 96 -12.70 -24.45 -0.38
CA GLY A 96 -14.13 -24.74 -0.54
C GLY A 96 -14.70 -24.39 -1.93
N PHE A 97 -14.19 -23.33 -2.58
CA PHE A 97 -14.58 -23.01 -3.95
C PHE A 97 -14.08 -24.05 -4.95
N ASP A 98 -12.83 -24.52 -4.80
CA ASP A 98 -12.27 -25.57 -5.64
C ASP A 98 -13.01 -26.91 -5.45
N GLU A 99 -13.38 -27.25 -4.21
CA GLU A 99 -14.24 -28.40 -3.93
C GLU A 99 -15.60 -28.31 -4.66
N LEU A 100 -16.29 -27.16 -4.56
CA LEU A 100 -17.57 -26.94 -5.24
C LEU A 100 -17.45 -27.03 -6.76
N LYS A 101 -16.38 -26.48 -7.33
CA LYS A 101 -16.11 -26.54 -8.77
C LYS A 101 -15.85 -27.96 -9.26
N ASN A 102 -15.22 -28.81 -8.45
CA ASN A 102 -14.97 -30.22 -8.79
C ASN A 102 -16.19 -31.13 -8.61
N LEU A 103 -17.24 -30.65 -7.92
CA LEU A 103 -18.50 -31.37 -7.71
C LEU A 103 -19.56 -31.08 -8.81
N LEU A 104 -19.30 -30.10 -9.70
CA LEU A 104 -20.18 -29.65 -10.78
C LEU A 104 -19.65 -30.05 -12.17
#